data_AF-E4NUR4-F1
#
_entry.id   AF-E4NUR4-F1
#
_cell.length_a   1.000
_cell.length_b   1.000
_cell.length_c   1.000
_cell.angle_alpha   90.00
_cell.angle_beta   90.00
_cell.angle_gamma   90.00
#
_symmetry.space_group_name_H-M   'P 1'
#
loop_
_entity.id
_entity.type
_entity.pdbx_description
1 polymer ?
#
loop_
_entity_poly.entity_id
_entity_poly.type
_entity_poly.pdbx_seq_one_letter_code
_entity_poly.pdbx_strand_id
1 'polypeptide(L)'
;MTDKQQQKRKQKARQILAKAQLSRDTARQKLLQQRRKIAQRRKRNRHQSESQRDRDENDGTGNPTAHSTLPPQKSNAENAARNSHSTVPAVPKHSNVAARERLYGQRLHRRASAHKGGNVDADHPSETDSDRRETSSDE
;
A
#
# COMPACT_ATOMS: atom_id res chain seq x y z
N MET A 1 -37.88 -4.96 42.61
CA MET A 1 -37.91 -5.24 41.16
C MET A 1 -38.54 -6.61 40.98
N THR A 2 -39.67 -6.74 40.26
CA THR A 2 -40.41 -8.01 40.20
C THR A 2 -39.78 -8.99 39.20
N ASP A 3 -39.73 -10.29 39.52
CA ASP A 3 -39.09 -11.32 38.68
C ASP A 3 -39.65 -11.38 37.25
N LYS A 4 -40.95 -11.07 37.08
CA LYS A 4 -41.60 -10.93 35.77
C LYS A 4 -40.95 -9.84 34.90
N GLN A 5 -40.50 -8.74 35.49
CA GLN A 5 -39.79 -7.68 34.76
C GLN A 5 -38.39 -8.14 34.33
N GLN A 6 -37.70 -8.91 35.18
CA GLN A 6 -36.38 -9.46 34.83
C GLN A 6 -36.47 -10.48 33.68
N GLN A 7 -37.46 -11.37 33.71
CA GLN A 7 -37.70 -12.34 32.63
C GLN A 7 -38.00 -11.65 31.29
N LYS A 8 -38.88 -10.63 31.29
CA LYS A 8 -39.17 -9.83 30.08
C LYS A 8 -37.92 -9.15 29.52
N ARG A 9 -37.05 -8.60 30.38
CA ARG A 9 -35.77 -8.01 29.96
C ARG A 9 -34.83 -9.05 29.32
N LYS A 10 -34.71 -10.24 29.92
CA LYS A 10 -33.90 -11.35 29.37
C LYS A 10 -34.41 -11.79 27.99
N GLN A 11 -35.72 -11.90 27.80
CA GLN A 11 -36.30 -12.25 26.50
C GLN A 11 -36.03 -11.17 25.44
N LYS A 12 -36.22 -9.90 25.78
CA LYS A 12 -35.88 -8.78 24.88
C LYS A 12 -34.40 -8.78 24.50
N ALA A 13 -33.52 -9.01 25.46
CA ALA A 13 -32.08 -9.09 25.22
C ALA A 13 -31.74 -10.21 24.22
N ARG A 14 -32.31 -11.41 24.38
CA ARG A 14 -32.14 -12.53 23.44
C ARG A 14 -32.61 -12.17 22.02
N GLN A 15 -33.77 -11.51 21.90
CA GLN A 15 -34.29 -11.08 20.61
C GLN A 15 -33.38 -10.04 19.93
N ILE A 16 -32.86 -9.09 20.70
CA ILE A 16 -31.92 -8.07 20.18
C ILE A 16 -30.65 -8.74 19.67
N LEU A 17 -30.09 -9.68 20.44
CA LEU A 17 -28.89 -10.43 20.04
C LEU A 17 -29.13 -11.23 18.75
N ALA A 18 -30.27 -11.94 18.64
CA ALA A 18 -30.62 -12.69 17.44
C ALA A 18 -30.75 -11.77 16.21
N LYS A 19 -31.39 -10.61 16.36
CA LYS A 19 -31.51 -9.61 15.28
C LYS A 19 -30.15 -9.06 14.86
N ALA A 20 -29.27 -8.78 15.82
CA ALA A 20 -27.92 -8.29 15.55
C ALA A 20 -27.05 -9.34 14.83
N GLN A 21 -27.19 -10.61 15.18
CA GLN A 21 -26.51 -11.70 14.48
C GLN A 21 -26.99 -11.80 13.03
N LEU A 22 -28.30 -11.76 12.80
CA LEU A 22 -28.87 -11.82 11.46
C LEU A 22 -28.46 -10.60 10.59
N SER A 23 -28.44 -9.40 11.16
CA SER A 23 -27.98 -8.21 10.43
C SER A 23 -26.50 -8.28 10.08
N ARG A 24 -25.66 -8.78 10.99
CA ARG A 24 -24.24 -9.02 10.74
C ARG A 24 -24.04 -10.03 9.61
N ASP A 25 -24.75 -11.14 9.64
CA ASP A 25 -24.55 -12.22 8.67
C ASP A 25 -25.03 -11.83 7.27
N THR A 26 -26.16 -11.12 7.17
CA THR A 26 -26.64 -10.57 5.90
C THR A 26 -25.68 -9.51 5.34
N ALA A 27 -25.12 -8.64 6.18
CA ALA A 27 -24.09 -7.68 5.76
C ALA A 27 -22.83 -8.40 5.25
N ARG A 28 -22.38 -9.44 5.96
CA ARG A 28 -21.22 -10.25 5.56
C ARG A 28 -21.45 -10.92 4.21
N GLN A 29 -22.62 -11.51 4.00
CA GLN A 29 -22.98 -12.13 2.72
C GLN A 29 -22.94 -11.12 1.57
N LYS A 30 -23.51 -9.92 1.75
CA LYS A 30 -23.49 -8.85 0.74
C LYS A 30 -22.06 -8.43 0.38
N LEU A 31 -21.19 -8.25 1.38
CA LEU A 31 -19.78 -7.89 1.16
C LEU A 31 -19.04 -8.99 0.38
N LEU A 32 -19.27 -10.27 0.71
CA LEU A 32 -18.66 -11.39 -0.01
C LEU A 32 -19.14 -11.44 -1.46
N GLN A 33 -20.44 -11.22 -1.72
CA GLN A 33 -20.98 -11.15 -3.07
C GLN A 33 -20.36 -9.99 -3.87
N GLN A 34 -20.25 -8.81 -3.28
CA GLN A 34 -19.60 -7.65 -3.91
C GLN A 34 -18.13 -7.93 -4.23
N ARG A 35 -17.38 -8.52 -3.30
CA ARG A 35 -15.98 -8.93 -3.55
C ARG A 35 -15.87 -9.88 -4.73
N ARG A 36 -16.76 -10.88 -4.81
CA ARG A 36 -16.80 -11.83 -5.95
C ARG A 36 -17.08 -11.10 -7.27
N LYS A 37 -18.05 -10.18 -7.30
CA LYS A 37 -18.37 -9.36 -8.49
C LYS A 37 -17.19 -8.50 -8.94
N ILE A 38 -16.52 -7.82 -8.00
CA ILE A 38 -15.34 -6.99 -8.30
C ILE A 38 -14.19 -7.87 -8.82
N ALA A 39 -13.95 -9.03 -8.20
CA ALA A 39 -12.92 -9.96 -8.65
C ALA A 39 -13.18 -10.45 -10.09
N GLN A 40 -14.42 -10.82 -10.41
CA GLN A 40 -14.81 -11.20 -11.77
C GLN A 40 -14.64 -10.05 -12.76
N ARG A 41 -15.05 -8.83 -12.39
CA ARG A 41 -14.85 -7.64 -13.23
C ARG A 41 -13.37 -7.40 -13.50
N ARG A 42 -12.51 -7.51 -12.48
CA ARG A 42 -11.05 -7.36 -12.63
C ARG A 42 -10.45 -8.42 -13.54
N LYS A 43 -10.89 -9.68 -13.44
CA LYS A 43 -10.44 -10.76 -14.34
C LYS A 43 -10.82 -10.44 -15.80
N ARG A 44 -12.08 -10.06 -16.05
CA ARG A 44 -12.54 -9.67 -17.40
C ARG A 44 -11.75 -8.48 -17.95
N ASN A 45 -11.56 -7.44 -17.14
CA ASN A 45 -10.83 -6.25 -17.54
C ASN A 45 -9.37 -6.59 -17.87
N ARG A 46 -8.73 -7.46 -17.08
CA ARG A 46 -7.39 -7.98 -17.36
C ARG A 46 -7.35 -8.72 -18.70
N HIS A 47 -8.23 -9.68 -18.93
CA HIS A 47 -8.27 -10.41 -20.21
C HIS A 47 -8.50 -9.49 -21.40
N GLN A 48 -9.36 -8.49 -21.27
CA GLN A 48 -9.57 -7.49 -22.32
C GLN A 48 -8.30 -6.68 -22.59
N SER A 49 -7.64 -6.19 -21.54
CA SER A 49 -6.38 -5.44 -21.67
C SER A 49 -5.24 -6.29 -22.25
N GLU A 50 -5.13 -7.57 -21.88
CA GLU A 50 -4.15 -8.51 -22.45
C GLU A 50 -4.46 -8.75 -23.93
N SER A 51 -5.70 -9.10 -24.27
CA SER A 51 -6.09 -9.34 -25.68
C SER A 51 -5.96 -8.12 -26.59
N GLN A 52 -6.09 -6.90 -26.05
CA GLN A 52 -5.82 -5.66 -26.78
C GLN A 52 -4.33 -5.47 -27.02
N ARG A 53 -3.49 -5.71 -26.02
CA ARG A 53 -2.03 -5.65 -26.18
C ARG A 53 -1.53 -6.65 -27.21
N ASP A 54 -2.02 -7.90 -27.14
CA ASP A 54 -1.61 -8.95 -28.09
C ASP A 54 -2.07 -8.65 -29.53
N ARG A 55 -3.18 -7.92 -29.72
CA ARG A 55 -3.61 -7.41 -31.04
C ARG A 55 -2.76 -6.26 -31.52
N ASP A 56 -2.48 -5.28 -30.65
CA ASP A 56 -1.64 -4.14 -30.98
C ASP A 56 -0.19 -4.57 -31.32
N GLU A 57 0.31 -5.68 -30.73
CA GLU A 57 1.63 -6.26 -31.03
C GLU A 57 1.67 -7.05 -32.36
N ASN A 58 0.57 -7.68 -32.79
CA ASN A 58 0.52 -8.49 -34.02
C ASN A 58 0.09 -7.72 -35.28
N ASP A 59 -0.64 -6.61 -35.15
CA ASP A 59 -1.22 -5.89 -36.31
C ASP A 59 -0.37 -4.71 -36.80
N GLY A 60 0.79 -4.42 -36.15
CA GLY A 60 1.72 -3.36 -36.58
C GLY A 60 1.14 -1.93 -36.62
N THR A 61 -0.15 -1.78 -36.35
CA THR A 61 -0.87 -0.52 -36.30
C THR A 61 -0.57 0.14 -34.97
N GLY A 62 0.29 1.16 -35.01
CA GLY A 62 0.78 1.87 -33.84
C GLY A 62 -0.34 2.29 -32.88
N ASN A 63 0.01 2.32 -31.58
CA ASN A 63 -0.85 2.66 -30.45
C ASN A 63 -2.01 3.60 -30.85
N PRO A 64 -3.29 3.19 -30.78
CA PRO A 64 -4.42 4.00 -31.24
C PRO A 64 -4.58 5.32 -30.47
N THR A 65 -3.86 5.48 -29.35
CA THR A 65 -3.77 6.74 -28.61
C THR A 65 -2.64 7.67 -29.09
N ALA A 66 -1.86 7.30 -30.11
CA ALA A 66 -0.79 8.12 -30.68
C ALA A 66 -1.30 9.45 -31.26
N HIS A 67 -2.55 9.49 -31.70
CA HIS A 67 -3.24 10.72 -32.16
C HIS A 67 -4.27 11.25 -31.15
N SER A 68 -4.30 10.71 -29.93
CA SER A 68 -5.19 11.17 -28.87
C SER A 68 -4.70 12.52 -28.34
N THR A 69 -5.59 13.51 -28.30
CA THR A 69 -5.35 14.77 -27.60
C THR A 69 -5.54 14.64 -26.08
N LEU A 70 -6.01 13.47 -25.61
CA LEU A 70 -6.11 13.20 -24.18
C LEU A 70 -4.72 12.89 -23.61
N PRO A 71 -4.37 13.44 -22.44
CA PRO A 71 -3.10 13.15 -21.80
C PRO A 71 -3.00 11.64 -21.50
N PRO A 72 -1.80 11.04 -21.62
CA PRO A 72 -1.61 9.64 -21.28
C PRO A 72 -2.00 9.39 -19.82
N GLN A 73 -2.71 8.30 -19.57
CA GLN A 73 -3.10 7.93 -18.22
C GLN A 73 -1.85 7.59 -17.40
N LYS A 74 -1.60 8.39 -16.37
CA LYS A 74 -0.48 8.18 -15.44
C LYS A 74 -0.61 6.83 -14.74
N SER A 75 0.52 6.16 -14.54
CA SER A 75 0.53 4.88 -13.84
C SER A 75 0.06 5.04 -12.38
N ASN A 76 -0.46 3.97 -11.77
CA ASN A 76 -0.85 4.01 -10.35
C ASN A 76 0.35 4.39 -9.45
N ALA A 77 1.56 3.99 -9.84
CA ALA A 77 2.79 4.37 -9.15
C ALA A 77 3.07 5.88 -9.23
N GLU A 78 2.85 6.52 -10.39
CA GLU A 78 2.97 7.97 -10.55
C GLU A 78 1.92 8.73 -9.74
N ASN A 79 0.66 8.25 -9.75
CA ASN A 79 -0.41 8.88 -8.96
C ASN A 79 -0.15 8.77 -7.45
N ALA A 80 0.32 7.61 -6.98
CA ALA A 80 0.72 7.43 -5.59
C ALA A 80 1.89 8.35 -5.22
N ALA A 81 2.87 8.52 -6.12
CA ALA A 81 4.02 9.38 -5.90
C ALA A 81 3.66 10.87 -5.84
N ARG A 82 2.74 11.34 -6.68
CA ARG A 82 2.29 12.73 -6.65
C ARG A 82 1.64 13.12 -5.32
N ASN A 83 0.95 12.19 -4.68
CA ASN A 83 0.27 12.42 -3.41
C ASN A 83 1.12 12.03 -2.20
N SER A 84 2.38 11.63 -2.40
CA SER A 84 3.29 11.27 -1.33
C SER A 84 4.05 12.50 -0.86
N HIS A 85 3.48 13.28 0.05
CA HIS A 85 4.18 14.37 0.74
C HIS A 85 4.42 14.02 2.21
N SER A 86 5.60 14.37 2.73
CA SER A 86 5.88 14.27 4.16
C SER A 86 5.51 15.57 4.85
N THR A 87 4.77 15.49 5.95
CA THR A 87 4.47 16.64 6.82
C THR A 87 5.54 16.86 7.90
N VAL A 88 6.55 15.99 7.96
CA VAL A 88 7.60 16.02 8.98
C VAL A 88 8.79 16.81 8.44
N PRO A 89 9.39 17.73 9.23
CA PRO A 89 10.58 18.47 8.81
C PRO A 89 11.73 17.52 8.47
N ALA A 90 12.50 17.88 7.45
CA ALA A 90 13.63 17.10 6.97
C ALA A 90 14.74 16.94 8.02
N VAL A 91 14.96 17.96 8.85
CA VAL A 91 15.96 17.97 9.93
C VAL A 91 15.26 18.23 11.27
N PRO A 92 15.49 17.40 12.30
CA PRO A 92 14.99 17.67 13.65
C PRO A 92 15.68 18.90 14.25
N LYS A 93 14.91 19.81 14.85
CA LYS A 93 15.44 21.10 15.37
C LYS A 93 16.45 20.98 16.52
N HIS A 94 16.45 19.87 17.26
CA HIS A 94 17.25 19.70 18.49
C HIS A 94 18.07 18.40 18.49
N SER A 95 18.38 17.85 17.31
CA SER A 95 19.18 16.65 17.17
C SER A 95 20.53 16.97 16.53
N ASN A 96 21.61 16.50 17.13
CA ASN A 96 22.95 16.54 16.53
C ASN A 96 23.20 15.35 15.57
N VAL A 97 22.26 14.41 15.51
CA VAL A 97 22.34 13.25 14.61
C VAL A 97 21.81 13.62 13.24
N ALA A 98 22.57 13.27 12.19
CA ALA A 98 22.17 13.44 10.81
C ALA A 98 20.84 12.70 10.53
N ALA A 99 19.87 13.41 9.96
CA ALA A 99 18.59 12.82 9.61
C ALA A 99 18.78 11.82 8.46
N ARG A 100 18.31 10.58 8.64
CA ARG A 100 18.30 9.60 7.55
C ARG A 100 17.41 10.08 6.41
N GLU A 101 17.85 9.84 5.19
CA GLU A 101 17.07 10.17 4.00
C GLU A 101 15.73 9.40 4.01
N ARG A 102 14.63 10.14 3.95
CA ARG A 102 13.28 9.58 3.93
C ARG A 102 12.84 9.40 2.49
N LEU A 103 12.63 8.15 2.10
CA LEU A 103 12.15 7.81 0.76
C LEU A 103 10.62 7.67 0.76
N TYR A 104 9.96 8.35 -0.16
CA TYR A 104 8.51 8.30 -0.36
C TYR A 104 8.17 8.26 -1.85
N GLY A 105 6.93 7.92 -2.17
CA GLY A 105 6.42 7.92 -3.54
C GLY A 105 7.29 7.10 -4.51
N GLN A 106 7.65 7.71 -5.65
CA GLN A 106 8.46 7.08 -6.71
C GLN A 106 9.85 6.65 -6.20
N ARG A 107 10.44 7.41 -5.27
CA ARG A 107 11.77 7.10 -4.74
C ARG A 107 11.75 5.81 -3.91
N LEU A 108 10.72 5.66 -3.08
CA LEU A 108 10.46 4.42 -2.34
C LEU A 108 10.16 3.27 -3.29
N HIS A 109 9.29 3.49 -4.28
CA HIS A 109 8.92 2.46 -5.26
C HIS A 109 10.15 1.95 -6.03
N ARG A 110 10.99 2.85 -6.55
CA ARG A 110 12.23 2.48 -7.25
C ARG A 110 13.15 1.64 -6.36
N ARG A 111 13.36 2.04 -5.10
CA ARG A 111 14.19 1.29 -4.15
C ARG A 111 13.60 -0.08 -3.80
N ALA A 112 12.29 -0.16 -3.56
CA ALA A 112 11.61 -1.41 -3.25
C ALA A 112 11.59 -2.38 -4.45
N SER A 113 11.42 -1.86 -5.67
CA SER A 113 11.49 -2.65 -6.90
C SER A 113 12.92 -3.11 -7.20
N ALA A 114 13.93 -2.28 -6.94
CA ALA A 114 15.34 -2.65 -7.09
C ALA A 114 15.74 -3.78 -6.12
N HIS A 115 15.34 -3.70 -4.85
CA HIS A 115 15.58 -4.77 -3.87
C HIS A 115 14.87 -6.09 -4.19
N LYS A 116 13.83 -6.07 -5.04
CA LYS A 116 13.09 -7.28 -5.41
C LYS A 116 13.69 -8.00 -6.63
N GLY A 117 14.61 -7.36 -7.35
CA GLY A 117 15.20 -7.86 -8.59
C GLY A 117 16.73 -8.03 -8.56
N GLY A 118 17.41 -7.76 -7.45
CA GLY A 118 18.86 -7.80 -7.35
C GLY A 118 19.36 -8.32 -6.00
N ASN A 119 20.44 -9.10 -6.07
CA ASN A 119 21.15 -9.80 -4.99
C ASN A 119 21.31 -9.01 -3.69
N VAL A 120 21.32 -9.78 -2.60
CA VAL A 120 21.74 -9.36 -1.27
C VAL A 120 23.24 -9.04 -1.32
N ASP A 121 23.59 -7.76 -1.43
CA ASP A 121 24.89 -7.28 -0.97
C ASP A 121 24.66 -6.37 0.24
N ALA A 122 25.27 -6.80 1.34
CA ALA A 122 25.04 -6.34 2.69
C ALA A 122 25.67 -4.96 2.94
N ASP A 123 24.84 -3.92 3.07
CA ASP A 123 25.23 -2.73 3.84
C ASP A 123 24.93 -2.98 5.32
N HIS A 124 25.74 -3.83 5.93
CA HIS A 124 25.92 -3.87 7.38
C HIS A 124 26.84 -2.70 7.76
N PRO A 125 26.41 -1.74 8.60
CA PRO A 125 27.36 -0.82 9.21
C PRO A 125 28.21 -1.62 10.20
N SER A 126 29.49 -1.81 9.90
CA SER A 126 30.45 -2.45 10.78
C SER A 126 30.76 -1.52 11.96
N GLU A 127 30.21 -1.87 13.13
CA GLU A 127 30.72 -1.45 14.43
C GLU A 127 31.89 -2.36 14.83
N THR A 128 33.10 -1.80 14.89
CA THR A 128 34.23 -2.14 15.78
C THR A 128 35.19 -0.95 15.69
N ASP A 129 35.23 0.01 16.61
CA ASP A 129 35.79 0.00 17.97
C ASP A 129 37.31 -0.20 18.06
N SER A 130 37.92 0.70 18.85
CA SER A 130 39.26 0.68 19.50
C SER A 130 40.57 0.98 18.73
N ASP A 131 41.23 2.03 19.22
CA ASP A 131 42.67 2.18 19.52
C ASP A 131 43.74 2.29 18.41
N ARG A 132 44.25 3.52 18.22
CA ARG A 132 45.62 3.87 18.67
C ARG A 132 45.89 5.38 18.62
N ARG A 133 46.16 5.95 19.81
CA ARG A 133 46.93 7.19 19.96
C ARG A 133 48.38 6.90 19.56
N GLU A 134 48.95 7.68 18.66
CA GLU A 134 50.38 7.99 18.72
C GLU A 134 50.59 9.49 18.47
N THR A 135 51.22 10.08 19.46
CA THR A 135 51.74 11.44 19.55
C THR A 135 52.95 11.59 18.63
N SER A 136 53.03 12.68 17.86
CA SER A 136 54.32 13.31 17.57
C SER A 136 54.11 14.82 17.48
N SER A 137 54.72 15.49 18.45
CA SER A 137 55.06 16.90 18.41
C SER A 137 56.31 17.02 17.57
N ASP A 138 56.34 17.93 16.61
CA ASP A 138 57.59 18.46 16.08
C ASP A 138 57.51 19.98 16.08
N GLU A 139 58.66 20.55 16.42
CA GLU A 139 58.99 21.91 16.88
C GLU A 139 58.66 23.04 15.90
#